data_AF-A0A3D1RC29-F1
#
_entry.id   AF-A0A3D1RC29-F1
#
_cell.length_a   1.000
_cell.length_b   1.000
_cell.length_c   1.000
_cell.angle_alpha   90.00
_cell.angle_beta   90.00
_cell.angle_gamma   90.00
#
_symmetry.space_group_name_H-M   'P 1'
#
loop_
_entity.id
_entity.type
_entity.pdbx_description
1 polymer ?
#
loop_
_entity_poly.entity_id
_entity_poly.type
_entity_poly.pdbx_seq_one_letter_code
_entity_poly.pdbx_strand_id
1 'polypeptide(L)'
;MFVFEESQLKEVIQRFQQIVGEEQVLTQPDEVYAYGADHTEQLHFAPVLVVFPNTTDEVSRLMKVCYEQRIPVTPRGAGTGLAGGALPIMGGVVMSFKR
;
A
#
# COMPACT_ATOMS: atom_id res chain seq x y z
N MET A 1 11.25 10.16 2.18
CA MET A 1 10.38 9.49 1.19
C MET A 1 11.04 8.18 0.83
N PHE A 2 10.34 7.05 1.01
CA PHE A 2 10.86 5.73 0.63
C PHE A 2 10.90 5.61 -0.89
N VAL A 3 11.95 5.00 -1.43
CA VAL A 3 12.16 4.83 -2.87
C VAL A 3 12.48 3.37 -3.11
N PHE A 4 11.81 2.76 -4.08
CA PHE A 4 12.12 1.40 -4.52
C PHE A 4 13.19 1.43 -5.60
N GLU A 5 14.10 0.46 -5.53
CA GLU A 5 14.88 0.06 -6.71
C GLU A 5 13.98 -0.73 -7.68
N GLU A 6 14.20 -0.62 -8.99
CA GLU A 6 13.32 -1.24 -9.99
C GLU A 6 13.22 -2.77 -9.85
N SER A 7 14.34 -3.43 -9.52
CA SER A 7 14.39 -4.87 -9.27
C SER A 7 13.61 -5.27 -8.01
N GLN A 8 13.76 -4.48 -6.93
CA GLN A 8 13.04 -4.70 -5.68
C GLN A 8 11.52 -4.55 -5.88
N LEU A 9 11.09 -3.52 -6.63
CA LEU A 9 9.68 -3.29 -6.92
C LEU A 9 9.07 -4.48 -7.68
N LYS A 10 9.75 -4.98 -8.72
CA LYS A 10 9.30 -6.15 -9.48
C LYS A 10 9.17 -7.40 -8.61
N GLU A 11 10.15 -7.66 -7.74
CA GLU A 11 10.10 -8.79 -6.80
C GLU A 11 8.91 -8.66 -5.84
N VAL A 12 8.71 -7.49 -5.25
CA VAL A 12 7.63 -7.22 -4.29
C VAL A 12 6.26 -7.41 -4.95
N ILE A 13 6.06 -6.86 -6.15
CA ILE A 13 4.81 -7.02 -6.91
C ILE A 13 4.55 -8.51 -7.13
N GLN A 14 5.52 -9.27 -7.64
CA GLN A 14 5.35 -10.71 -7.87
C GLN A 14 4.99 -11.47 -6.58
N ARG A 15 5.69 -11.20 -5.48
CA ARG A 15 5.41 -11.84 -4.18
C ARG A 15 4.02 -11.48 -3.67
N PHE A 16 3.57 -10.24 -3.86
CA PHE A 16 2.23 -9.80 -3.46
C PHE A 16 1.15 -10.48 -4.30
N GLN A 17 1.31 -10.50 -5.62
CA GLN A 17 0.38 -11.17 -6.53
C GLN A 17 0.27 -12.68 -6.22
N GLN A 18 1.35 -13.34 -5.78
CA GLN A 18 1.30 -14.73 -5.31
C GLN A 18 0.53 -14.92 -3.98
N ILE A 19 0.39 -13.86 -3.17
CA ILE A 19 -0.32 -13.92 -1.89
C ILE A 19 -1.81 -13.62 -2.09
N VAL A 20 -2.13 -12.51 -2.79
CA VAL A 20 -3.51 -11.98 -2.88
C VAL A 20 -4.14 -12.12 -4.27
N GLY A 21 -3.38 -12.51 -5.29
CA GLY A 21 -3.81 -12.47 -6.69
C GLY A 21 -3.47 -11.16 -7.39
N GLU A 22 -3.40 -11.20 -8.73
CA GLU A 22 -2.98 -10.05 -9.55
C GLU A 22 -3.93 -8.84 -9.42
N GLU A 23 -5.24 -9.08 -9.45
CA GLU A 23 -6.26 -8.04 -9.35
C GLU A 23 -6.30 -7.34 -7.99
N GLN A 24 -5.64 -7.91 -6.97
CA GLN A 24 -5.58 -7.34 -5.62
C GLN A 24 -4.31 -6.51 -5.37
N VAL A 25 -3.55 -6.22 -6.42
CA VAL A 25 -2.34 -5.37 -6.38
C VAL A 25 -2.45 -4.27 -7.42
N LEU A 26 -2.58 -3.01 -6.97
CA LEU A 26 -2.58 -1.85 -7.85
C LEU A 26 -1.19 -1.21 -7.90
N THR A 27 -0.74 -0.94 -9.12
CA THR A 27 0.58 -0.34 -9.40
C THR A 27 0.52 0.81 -10.40
N GLN A 28 -0.63 1.06 -11.04
CA GLN A 28 -0.75 2.14 -12.02
C GLN A 28 -0.70 3.49 -11.29
N PRO A 29 0.16 4.44 -11.72
CA PRO A 29 0.34 5.72 -11.04
C PRO A 29 -0.97 6.46 -10.73
N ASP A 30 -1.89 6.51 -11.70
CA ASP A 30 -3.17 7.21 -11.55
C ASP A 30 -4.10 6.51 -10.54
N GLU A 31 -4.08 5.17 -10.49
CA GLU A 31 -4.90 4.38 -9.57
C GLU A 31 -4.39 4.46 -8.14
N VAL A 32 -3.06 4.39 -7.95
CA VAL A 32 -2.45 4.46 -6.62
C VAL A 32 -2.50 5.88 -6.05
N TYR A 33 -2.52 6.92 -6.91
CA TYR A 33 -2.64 8.33 -6.49
C TYR A 33 -3.91 8.59 -5.65
N ALA A 34 -5.02 7.91 -5.96
CA ALA A 34 -6.27 8.03 -5.21
C ALA A 34 -6.14 7.58 -3.74
N TYR A 35 -5.10 6.81 -3.40
CA TYR A 35 -4.85 6.32 -2.05
C TYR A 35 -3.86 7.18 -1.27
N GLY A 36 -3.40 8.29 -1.84
CA GLY A 36 -2.44 9.19 -1.20
C GLY A 36 -3.03 10.28 -0.30
N ALA A 37 -4.36 10.40 -0.25
CA ALA A 37 -5.06 11.38 0.58
C ALA A 37 -6.15 10.74 1.44
N ASP A 38 -6.42 11.37 2.58
CA ASP A 38 -7.65 11.23 3.37
C ASP A 38 -8.35 12.59 3.51
N HIS A 39 -9.26 12.77 4.47
CA HIS A 39 -9.96 14.04 4.67
C HIS A 39 -9.17 15.03 5.54
N THR A 40 -7.90 14.76 5.82
CA THR A 40 -7.04 15.63 6.61
C THR A 40 -6.52 16.76 5.74
N GLU A 41 -7.13 17.93 5.90
CA GLU A 41 -6.73 19.16 5.23
C GLU A 41 -6.63 18.97 3.69
N GLN A 42 -5.56 19.48 3.08
CA GLN A 42 -5.23 19.32 1.66
C GLN A 42 -3.90 18.58 1.50
N LEU A 43 -3.65 17.60 2.36
CA LEU A 43 -2.42 16.80 2.33
C LEU A 43 -2.55 15.64 1.34
N HIS A 44 -1.46 15.39 0.60
CA HIS A 44 -1.37 14.26 -0.33
C HIS A 44 0.04 13.70 -0.36
N PHE A 45 0.16 12.38 -0.23
CA PHE A 45 1.41 11.64 -0.33
C PHE A 45 1.15 10.40 -1.18
N ALA A 46 1.73 10.31 -2.38
CA ALA A 46 1.48 9.17 -3.26
C ALA A 46 2.18 7.90 -2.74
N PRO A 47 1.46 6.76 -2.59
CA PRO A 47 2.09 5.47 -2.40
C PRO A 47 2.65 4.93 -3.73
N VAL A 48 3.50 3.91 -3.64
CA VAL A 48 4.06 3.23 -4.82
C VAL A 48 3.18 2.06 -5.25
N LEU A 49 2.51 1.42 -4.29
CA LEU A 49 1.57 0.33 -4.57
C LEU A 49 0.46 0.28 -3.52
N VAL A 50 -0.67 -0.32 -3.91
CA VAL A 50 -1.82 -0.55 -3.04
C VAL A 50 -2.21 -2.01 -3.11
N VAL A 51 -2.51 -2.62 -1.95
CA VAL A 51 -2.93 -4.03 -1.86
C VAL A 51 -4.25 -4.19 -1.11
N PHE A 52 -5.01 -5.22 -1.50
CA PHE A 52 -6.36 -5.51 -1.00
C PHE A 52 -6.45 -6.93 -0.44
N PRO A 53 -5.89 -7.19 0.75
CA PRO A 53 -6.01 -8.51 1.36
C PRO A 53 -7.45 -8.78 1.83
N ASN A 54 -7.91 -10.02 1.63
CA ASN A 54 -9.23 -10.50 2.01
C ASN A 54 -9.21 -11.34 3.30
N THR A 55 -8.04 -11.86 3.67
CA THR A 55 -7.86 -12.72 4.85
C THR A 55 -6.74 -12.21 5.76
N THR A 56 -6.79 -12.60 7.04
CA THR A 56 -5.72 -12.29 7.99
C THR A 56 -4.41 -13.03 7.67
N ASP A 57 -4.48 -14.19 7.02
CA ASP A 57 -3.29 -14.91 6.54
C ASP A 57 -2.56 -14.11 5.45
N GLU A 58 -3.30 -13.57 4.48
CA GLU A 58 -2.75 -12.69 3.45
C GLU A 58 -2.08 -11.45 4.07
N VAL A 59 -2.75 -10.81 5.04
CA VAL A 59 -2.16 -9.67 5.79
C VAL A 59 -0.83 -10.06 6.42
N SER A 60 -0.79 -11.18 7.14
CA SER A 60 0.42 -11.67 7.80
C SER A 60 1.56 -11.91 6.82
N ARG A 61 1.26 -12.56 5.69
CA ARG A 61 2.25 -12.86 4.64
C ARG A 61 2.75 -11.59 3.95
N LEU A 62 1.87 -10.63 3.64
CA LEU A 62 2.25 -9.33 3.06
C LEU A 62 3.15 -8.54 4.02
N MET A 63 2.78 -8.46 5.30
CA MET A 63 3.58 -7.76 6.31
C MET A 63 4.97 -8.38 6.48
N LYS A 64 5.09 -9.71 6.37
CA LYS A 64 6.39 -10.38 6.38
C LYS A 64 7.28 -9.94 5.22
N VAL A 65 6.75 -9.85 4.00
CA VAL A 65 7.48 -9.34 2.83
C VAL A 65 7.91 -7.88 3.05
N CYS A 66 6.99 -7.02 3.54
CA CYS A 66 7.30 -5.62 3.84
C CYS A 66 8.41 -5.49 4.87
N TYR A 67 8.39 -6.31 5.93
CA TYR A 67 9.42 -6.31 6.97
C TYR A 67 10.78 -6.72 6.41
N GLU A 68 10.85 -7.82 5.65
CA GLU A 68 12.08 -8.30 5.02
C GLU A 68 12.72 -7.25 4.10
N GLN A 69 11.88 -6.52 3.36
CA GLN A 69 12.30 -5.50 2.39
C GLN A 69 12.35 -4.08 2.97
N ARG A 70 12.07 -3.91 4.27
CA ARG A 70 11.99 -2.62 4.99
C ARG A 70 11.05 -1.60 4.36
N ILE A 71 9.94 -2.07 3.80
CA ILE A 71 8.96 -1.23 3.12
C ILE A 71 7.97 -0.66 4.15
N PRO A 72 7.76 0.66 4.19
CA PRO A 72 6.74 1.25 5.05
C PRO A 72 5.34 0.86 4.55
N VAL A 73 4.46 0.56 5.52
CA VAL A 73 3.07 0.16 5.26
C VAL A 73 2.13 1.12 5.95
N THR A 74 1.14 1.60 5.20
CA THR A 74 0.07 2.47 5.69
C THR A 74 -1.25 1.70 5.65
N PRO A 75 -1.81 1.31 6.81
CA PRO A 75 -3.12 0.67 6.83
C PRO A 75 -4.21 1.70 6.50
N ARG A 76 -5.20 1.30 5.68
CA ARG A 76 -6.28 2.17 5.25
C ARG A 76 -7.62 1.45 5.25
N GLY A 77 -8.58 1.98 6.01
CA GLY A 77 -10.01 1.64 5.91
C GLY A 77 -10.68 2.40 4.76
N ALA A 78 -11.72 3.18 5.07
CA ALA A 78 -12.37 4.05 4.08
C ALA A 78 -11.49 5.25 3.64
N GLY A 79 -10.49 5.65 4.44
CA GLY A 79 -9.64 6.81 4.14
C GLY A 79 -10.34 8.16 4.35
N THR A 80 -11.31 8.22 5.26
CA THR A 80 -12.09 9.44 5.56
C THR A 80 -11.68 10.10 6.87
N GLY A 81 -10.55 9.69 7.44
CA GLY A 81 -10.02 10.26 8.69
C GLY A 81 -9.62 11.73 8.54
N LEU A 82 -9.63 12.46 9.66
CA LEU A 82 -9.31 13.89 9.74
C LEU A 82 -7.99 14.17 10.48
N ALA A 83 -7.26 13.11 10.87
CA ALA A 83 -6.04 13.20 11.68
C ALA A 83 -4.78 12.65 10.94
N GLY A 84 -4.91 12.33 9.65
CA GLY A 84 -3.82 11.88 8.79
C GLY A 84 -3.46 10.40 8.90
N GLY A 85 -4.26 9.60 9.61
CA GLY A 85 -3.94 8.20 9.90
C GLY A 85 -3.89 7.29 8.66
N ALA A 86 -4.46 7.72 7.53
CA ALA A 86 -4.43 6.97 6.27
C ALA A 86 -3.49 7.60 5.22
N LEU A 87 -2.69 8.61 5.59
CA LEU A 87 -1.73 9.25 4.71
C LEU A 87 -0.43 8.44 4.67
N PRO A 88 0.02 7.95 3.50
CA PRO A 88 1.28 7.23 3.38
C PRO A 88 2.44 8.22 3.30
N ILE A 89 2.73 8.90 4.41
CA ILE A 89 3.75 9.96 4.51
C ILE A 89 5.15 9.52 4.08
N MET A 90 5.45 8.21 4.21
CA MET A 90 6.71 7.62 3.79
C MET A 90 6.66 7.05 2.36
N GLY A 91 5.52 7.12 1.66
CA GLY A 91 5.27 6.37 0.42
C GLY A 91 5.06 4.88 0.73
N GLY A 92 5.69 4.00 -0.05
CA GLY A 92 5.63 2.56 0.18
C GLY A 92 4.30 1.93 -0.22
N VAL A 93 3.75 1.10 0.66
CA VAL A 93 2.52 0.33 0.43
C VAL A 93 1.36 0.92 1.21
N VAL A 94 0.22 1.11 0.54
CA VAL A 94 -1.07 1.25 1.24
C VAL A 94 -1.75 -0.12 1.29
N MET A 95 -2.12 -0.56 2.48
CA MET A 95 -2.90 -1.79 2.68
C MET A 95 -4.35 -1.40 2.91
N SER A 96 -5.19 -1.62 1.90
CA SER A 96 -6.58 -1.19 1.89
C SER A 96 -7.51 -2.32 2.31
N PHE A 97 -8.38 -2.05 3.29
CA PHE A 97 -9.40 -2.98 3.79
C PHE A 97 -10.82 -2.60 3.34
N LYS A 98 -10.93 -1.70 2.35
CA LYS A 98 -12.21 -1.40 1.70
C LYS A 98 -12.78 -2.69 1.08
N ARG A 99 -14.10 -2.86 1.18
CA ARG A 99 -14.86 -3.98 0.60
C ARG A 99 -15.78 -3.46 -0.47
#